data_AF-A0A849F4D1-F1
#
_entry.id   AF-A0A849F4D1-F1
#
_cell.length_a   1.000
_cell.length_b   1.000
_cell.length_c   1.000
_cell.angle_alpha   90.00
_cell.angle_beta   90.00
_cell.angle_gamma   90.00
#
_symmetry.space_group_name_H-M   'P 1'
#
loop_
_entity.id
_entity.type
_entity.pdbx_description
1 polymer ?
#
loop_
_entity_poly.entity_id
_entity_poly.type
_entity_poly.pdbx_seq_one_letter_code
_entity_poly.pdbx_strand_id
1 'polypeptide(L)' 'MKWKQAIQDYNHYLKIERGLSENSIKNYLRDVEKLITYLSENDMAISPIFIDKETIQRFVY' A
#
# COMPACT_ATOMS: atom_id res chain seq x y z
N MET A 1 -12.54 -2.47 -4.46
CA MET A 1 -11.79 -2.08 -3.25
C MET A 1 -11.12 -0.74 -3.50
N LYS A 2 -11.11 0.18 -2.52
CA LYS A 2 -10.43 1.48 -2.62
C LYS A 2 -9.12 1.44 -1.82
N TRP A 3 -8.10 2.19 -2.23
CA TRP A 3 -6.80 2.28 -1.53
C TRP A 3 -6.93 2.59 -0.03
N LYS A 4 -7.83 3.51 0.34
CA LYS A 4 -8.10 3.83 1.75
C LYS A 4 -8.58 2.62 2.55
N GLN A 5 -9.46 1.80 1.98
CA GLN A 5 -9.93 0.57 2.62
C GLN A 5 -8.81 -0.46 2.70
N ALA A 6 -8.04 -0.62 1.62
CA ALA A 6 -6.90 -1.55 1.57
C ALA A 6 -5.85 -1.27 2.65
N ILE A 7 -5.52 0.01 2.88
CA ILE A 7 -4.60 0.41 3.97
C ILE A 7 -5.17 0.04 5.34
N GLN A 8 -6.47 0.28 5.57
CA GLN A 8 -7.10 -0.04 6.86
C GLN A 8 -7.11 -1.54 7.12
N ASP A 9 -7.48 -2.33 6.12
CA ASP A 9 -7.51 -3.80 6.21
C ASP A 9 -6.09 -4.35 6.41
N TYR A 10 -5.10 -3.79 5.71
CA TYR A 10 -3.69 -4.16 5.88
C TYR A 10 -3.15 -3.77 7.26
N ASN A 11 -3.53 -2.61 7.79
CA ASN A 11 -3.18 -2.21 9.15
C ASN A 11 -3.73 -3.18 10.20
N HIS A 12 -5.01 -3.58 10.07
CA HIS A 12 -5.60 -4.60 10.93
C HIS A 12 -4.84 -5.91 10.82
N TYR A 13 -4.56 -6.37 9.59
CA TYR A 13 -3.77 -7.57 9.32
C TYR A 13 -2.41 -7.56 10.03
N LEU A 14 -1.67 -6.46 9.91
CA LEU A 14 -0.35 -6.34 10.53
C LEU A 14 -0.42 -6.28 12.06
N LYS A 15 -1.49 -5.71 12.61
CA LYS A 15 -1.68 -5.53 14.06
C LYS A 15 -2.21 -6.79 14.75
N ILE A 16 -3.25 -7.41 14.22
CA ILE A 16 -4.00 -8.48 14.91
C ILE A 16 -3.43 -9.84 14.51
N GLU A 17 -3.32 -10.11 13.21
CA GLU A 17 -2.91 -11.41 12.69
C GLU A 17 -1.39 -11.59 12.74
N ARG A 18 -0.63 -10.53 12.48
CA ARG A 18 0.84 -10.58 12.49
C ARG A 18 1.47 -10.10 13.79
N GLY A 19 0.71 -9.45 14.67
CA GLY A 19 1.19 -8.99 15.98
C GLY A 19 2.44 -8.10 15.92
N LEU A 20 2.60 -7.31 14.85
CA LEU A 20 3.80 -6.50 14.66
C LEU A 20 3.83 -5.29 15.61
N SER A 21 5.04 -4.82 15.92
CA SER A 21 5.21 -3.57 16.67
C SER A 21 4.68 -2.37 15.89
N GLU A 22 4.22 -1.33 16.60
CA GLU A 22 3.68 -0.12 15.98
C GLU A 22 4.65 0.54 14.99
N ASN A 23 5.95 0.55 15.30
CA ASN A 23 6.98 1.08 14.40
C ASN A 23 7.08 0.28 13.10
N SER A 24 7.00 -1.05 13.19
CA SER A 24 7.01 -1.90 12.00
C SER A 24 5.77 -1.64 11.15
N ILE A 25 4.59 -1.63 11.77
CA ILE A 25 3.31 -1.33 11.09
C ILE A 25 3.39 0.01 10.39
N LYS A 26 3.84 1.06 11.08
CA LYS A 26 3.98 2.41 10.51
C LYS A 26 4.90 2.43 9.28
N ASN A 27 6.00 1.69 9.30
CA ASN A 27 6.90 1.60 8.15
C ASN A 27 6.23 0.91 6.96
N TYR A 28 5.56 -0.22 7.18
CA TYR A 28 4.82 -0.92 6.11
C TYR A 28 3.71 -0.06 5.51
N LEU A 29 2.91 0.62 6.34
CA LEU A 29 1.85 1.50 5.84
C LEU A 29 2.43 2.67 5.04
N ARG A 30 3.54 3.26 5.51
CA ARG A 30 4.21 4.37 4.81
C ARG A 30 4.67 3.97 3.41
N ASP A 31 5.15 2.75 3.22
CA ASP A 31 5.58 2.31 1.89
C ASP A 31 4.39 2.10 0.93
N VAL A 32 3.25 1.64 1.44
CA VAL A 32 2.00 1.57 0.65
C VAL A 32 1.47 2.98 0.34
N GLU A 33 1.55 3.92 1.28
CA GLU A 33 1.18 5.32 1.05
C GLU A 33 2.04 5.96 -0.04
N LYS A 34 3.36 5.73 -0.05
CA LYS A 34 4.25 6.19 -1.13
C LYS A 34 3.84 5.64 -2.49
N LEU A 35 3.45 4.36 -2.57
CA LEU A 35 2.97 3.77 -3.81
C LEU A 35 1.69 4.48 -4.29
N ILE A 36 0.75 4.76 -3.41
CA ILE A 36 -0.50 5.47 -3.76
C ILE A 36 -0.19 6.89 -4.25
N THR A 37 0.72 7.59 -3.58
CA THR A 37 1.18 8.91 -4.00
C THR A 37 1.83 8.85 -5.38
N TYR A 38 2.74 7.91 -5.62
CA TYR A 38 3.36 7.71 -6.93
C TYR A 38 2.34 7.47 -8.04
N LEU A 39 1.33 6.62 -7.79
CA LEU A 39 0.25 6.39 -8.76
C LEU A 39 -0.52 7.68 -9.04
N SER A 40 -0.85 8.46 -8.01
CA SER A 40 -1.57 9.73 -8.17
C SER A 40 -0.75 10.78 -8.91
N GLU A 41 0.55 10.88 -8.67
CA GLU A 41 1.46 11.85 -9.32
C GLU A 41 1.67 11.54 -10.81
N ASN A 42 1.42 10.31 -11.22
CA ASN A 42 1.52 9.86 -12.62
C ASN A 42 0.13 9.68 -13.27
N ASP A 43 -0.93 10.23 -12.68
CA ASP A 43 -2.32 10.12 -13.16
C ASP A 43 -2.80 8.66 -13.37
N MET A 44 -2.22 7.72 -12.64
CA MET A 44 -2.55 6.30 -12.70
C MET A 44 -3.72 5.98 -11.76
N ALA A 45 -4.94 6.00 -12.28
CA ALA A 45 -6.16 5.63 -11.57
C ALA A 45 -6.33 4.09 -11.42
N ILE A 46 -5.29 3.42 -10.92
CA ILE A 46 -5.24 1.96 -10.78
C ILE A 46 -5.72 1.56 -9.38
N SER A 47 -6.58 0.55 -9.30
CA SER A 47 -7.06 0.03 -8.01
C SER A 47 -6.06 -0.98 -7.42
N PRO A 48 -6.05 -1.20 -6.09
CA PRO A 48 -5.17 -2.19 -5.45
C PRO A 48 -5.39 -3.63 -5.95
N ILE A 49 -6.55 -3.94 -6.54
CA ILE A 49 -6.86 -5.27 -7.10
C ILE A 49 -6.29 -5.46 -8.49
N PHE A 50 -6.16 -4.37 -9.25
CA PHE A 50 -5.81 -4.40 -10.68
C PHE A 50 -4.40 -3.90 -10.96
N ILE A 51 -3.64 -3.54 -9.92
CA ILE A 51 -2.25 -3.13 -10.09
C ILE A 51 -1.40 -4.31 -10.56
N ASP A 52 -0.64 -4.09 -11.63
CA ASP A 52 0.17 -5.12 -12.25
C ASP A 52 1.63 -5.08 -11.76
N LYS A 53 2.35 -6.14 -12.08
CA LYS A 53 3.76 -6.29 -11.71
C LYS A 53 4.63 -5.18 -12.32
N GLU A 54 4.33 -4.75 -13.54
CA GLU A 54 5.13 -3.74 -14.24
C GLU A 54 5.06 -2.39 -13.55
N THR A 55 3.86 -1.96 -13.14
CA THR A 55 3.63 -0.73 -12.39
C THR A 55 4.37 -0.76 -11.05
N ILE A 56 4.28 -1.88 -10.31
CA ILE A 56 5.03 -2.05 -9.06
C ILE A 56 6.54 -1.99 -9.30
N GLN A 57 7.02 -2.64 -10.38
CA GLN A 57 8.44 -2.63 -10.71
C GLN A 57 8.95 -1.21 -10.99
N ARG A 58 8.19 -0.41 -11.75
CA ARG A 58 8.51 1.00 -12.04
C ARG A 58 8.45 1.91 -10.80
N PHE A 59 7.73 1.51 -9.76
CA PHE A 59 7.72 2.22 -8.48
C PHE A 59 8.97 1.91 -7.64
N VAL A 60 9.47 0.67 -7.71
CA VAL A 60 10.61 0.20 -6.88
C VAL A 60 11.96 0.63 -7.45
N TYR A 61 12.07 0.77 -8.77
CA TYR A 61 13.30 1.15 -9.50
C TYR A 61 13.23 2.59 -10.01
#